data_AF-A0A7W0KPB1-F1
#
_entry.id   AF-A0A7W0KPB1-F1
#
_cell.length_a   1.000
_cell.length_b   1.000
_cell.length_c   1.000
_cell.angle_alpha   90.00
_cell.angle_beta   90.00
_cell.angle_gamma   90.00
#
_symmetry.space_group_name_H-M   'P 1'
#
loop_
_entity.id
_entity.type
_entity.pdbx_description
1 polymer ?
#
loop_
_entity_poly.entity_id
_entity_poly.type
_entity_poly.pdbx_seq_one_letter_code
_entity_poly.pdbx_strand_id
1 'polypeptide(L)'
;MQTTTNLRPSVESGLGRVGAVSPAGPLLAARHFISKLAFETDPSDLAADLEAGVAGLVVVDTRQPDAFATSHLPGAVNLPHNTIDEQSTAGLDPEALFVT
;
A
#
# COMPACT_ATOMS: atom_id res chain seq x y z
N MET A 1 9.93 -43.03 -49.09
CA MET A 1 8.87 -42.00 -49.00
C MET A 1 7.88 -42.44 -47.93
N GLN A 2 7.95 -41.82 -46.74
CA GLN A 2 6.82 -41.66 -45.82
C GLN A 2 7.32 -40.73 -44.71
N THR A 3 6.83 -39.49 -44.77
CA THR A 3 7.21 -38.37 -43.92
C THR A 3 6.25 -38.36 -42.74
N THR A 4 6.71 -38.72 -41.54
CA THR A 4 5.86 -38.64 -40.34
C THR A 4 6.05 -37.26 -39.71
N THR A 5 5.09 -36.39 -40.00
CA THR A 5 4.92 -35.05 -39.45
C THR A 5 4.94 -35.07 -37.92
N ASN A 6 5.93 -34.41 -37.32
CA ASN A 6 5.90 -34.06 -35.90
C ASN A 6 4.81 -33.01 -35.67
N LEU A 7 3.65 -33.44 -35.18
CA LEU A 7 2.59 -32.55 -34.72
C LEU A 7 3.07 -31.90 -33.41
N ARG A 8 3.43 -30.62 -33.46
CA ARG A 8 3.56 -29.82 -32.24
C ARG A 8 2.16 -29.72 -31.60
N PRO A 9 2.02 -29.83 -30.26
CA PRO A 9 0.75 -29.56 -29.62
C PRO A 9 0.36 -28.10 -29.91
N SER A 10 -0.79 -27.93 -30.55
CA SER A 10 -1.42 -26.64 -30.78
C SER A 10 -1.72 -25.98 -29.43
N VAL A 11 -1.29 -24.74 -29.27
CA VAL A 11 -1.63 -23.90 -28.12
C VAL A 11 -3.14 -23.69 -28.12
N GLU A 12 -3.87 -24.32 -27.20
CA GLU A 12 -5.29 -24.03 -27.03
C GLU A 12 -5.49 -22.65 -26.36
N SER A 13 -6.33 -21.83 -27.00
CA SER A 13 -7.24 -20.84 -26.40
C SER A 13 -6.59 -19.79 -25.46
N GLY A 14 -6.24 -18.59 -25.94
CA GLY A 14 -7.21 -17.58 -26.39
C GLY A 14 -7.44 -16.44 -25.38
N LEU A 15 -7.02 -16.60 -24.11
CA LEU A 15 -7.08 -15.52 -23.10
C LEU A 15 -5.66 -15.11 -22.68
N GLY A 16 -5.29 -13.86 -22.98
CA GLY A 16 -4.06 -13.27 -22.45
C GLY A 16 -4.09 -13.19 -20.93
N ARG A 17 -2.94 -12.99 -20.28
CA ARG A 17 -2.80 -12.97 -18.81
C ARG A 17 -3.77 -11.99 -18.12
N VAL A 18 -4.18 -10.94 -18.83
CA VAL A 18 -5.16 -9.92 -18.38
C VAL A 18 -6.55 -10.52 -18.13
N GLY A 19 -6.96 -11.53 -18.91
CA GLY A 19 -8.27 -12.19 -18.75
C GLY A 19 -8.24 -13.47 -17.92
N ALA A 20 -7.07 -13.88 -17.42
CA ALA A 20 -6.92 -15.14 -16.69
C ALA A 20 -7.79 -15.22 -15.42
N VAL A 21 -8.22 -14.06 -14.89
CA VAL A 21 -9.20 -13.95 -13.81
C VAL A 21 -10.33 -13.05 -14.29
N SER A 22 -11.57 -13.54 -14.21
CA SER A 22 -12.74 -12.73 -14.54
C SER A 22 -12.88 -11.56 -13.56
N PRO A 23 -13.24 -10.34 -14.03
CA PRO A 23 -13.52 -9.23 -13.15
C PRO A 23 -14.62 -9.55 -12.14
N ALA A 24 -14.48 -9.02 -10.92
CA ALA A 24 -15.53 -9.12 -9.91
C ALA A 24 -16.79 -8.36 -10.36
N GLY A 25 -17.96 -8.82 -9.91
CA GLY A 25 -19.20 -8.07 -10.08
C GLY A 25 -19.17 -6.71 -9.34
N PRO A 26 -19.93 -5.69 -9.79
CA PRO A 26 -19.81 -4.32 -9.28
C PRO A 26 -19.91 -4.18 -7.75
N LEU A 27 -20.85 -4.89 -7.13
CA LEU A 27 -21.04 -4.84 -5.67
C LEU A 27 -19.84 -5.42 -4.90
N LEU A 28 -19.24 -6.51 -5.41
CA LEU A 28 -18.08 -7.11 -4.79
C LEU A 28 -16.84 -6.22 -4.95
N ALA A 29 -16.65 -5.63 -6.14
CA ALA A 29 -15.58 -4.69 -6.40
C ALA A 29 -15.68 -3.45 -5.49
N ALA A 30 -16.87 -2.85 -5.37
CA ALA A 30 -17.09 -1.69 -4.50
C ALA A 30 -16.74 -2.01 -3.04
N ARG A 31 -17.23 -3.14 -2.52
CA ARG A 31 -16.88 -3.59 -1.15
C ARG A 31 -15.38 -3.76 -0.98
N HIS A 32 -14.71 -4.41 -1.93
CA HIS A 32 -13.28 -4.63 -1.88
C HIS A 32 -12.50 -3.31 -1.81
N PHE A 33 -12.77 -2.36 -2.70
CA PHE A 33 -12.01 -1.11 -2.76
C PHE A 33 -12.32 -0.18 -1.58
N ILE A 34 -13.58 -0.11 -1.11
CA ILE A 34 -13.91 0.63 0.11
C ILE A 34 -13.18 0.03 1.32
N SER A 35 -13.17 -1.30 1.44
CA SER A 35 -12.41 -1.95 2.51
C SER A 35 -10.92 -1.67 2.41
N LYS A 36 -10.36 -1.61 1.20
CA LYS A 36 -8.94 -1.28 0.99
C LYS A 36 -8.60 0.13 1.50
N LEU A 37 -9.44 1.12 1.18
CA LEU A 37 -9.24 2.53 1.59
C LEU A 37 -9.28 2.72 3.12
N ALA A 38 -9.85 1.80 3.89
CA ALA A 38 -9.82 1.87 5.35
C ALA A 38 -8.43 1.56 5.96
N PHE A 39 -7.47 1.06 5.16
CA PHE A 39 -6.13 0.66 5.61
C PHE A 39 -5.00 1.46 4.96
N GLU A 40 -5.31 2.36 4.03
CA GLU A 40 -4.30 3.10 3.28
C GLU A 40 -4.77 4.54 3.05
N THR A 41 -3.80 5.42 2.87
CA THR A 41 -3.98 6.79 2.39
C THR A 41 -2.98 7.05 1.29
N ASP A 42 -3.22 8.06 0.46
CA ASP A 42 -2.32 8.45 -0.62
C ASP A 42 -1.62 9.80 -0.33
N PRO A 43 -0.57 10.16 -1.09
CA PRO A 43 0.14 11.42 -0.87
C PRO A 43 -0.69 12.68 -1.08
N SER A 44 -1.74 12.63 -1.90
CA SER A 44 -2.63 13.77 -2.15
C SER A 44 -3.49 14.06 -0.93
N ASP A 45 -4.08 13.02 -0.35
CA ASP A 45 -4.90 13.15 0.86
C ASP A 45 -4.06 13.61 2.05
N LEU A 46 -2.88 13.00 2.25
CA LEU A 46 -1.96 13.41 3.32
C LEU A 46 -1.49 14.87 3.17
N ALA A 47 -1.15 15.29 1.95
CA ALA A 47 -0.74 16.68 1.70
C ALA A 47 -1.88 17.67 2.00
N ALA A 48 -3.10 17.36 1.58
CA ALA A 48 -4.27 18.20 1.83
C ALA A 48 -4.54 18.36 3.35
N ASP A 49 -4.46 17.27 4.12
CA ASP A 49 -4.69 17.31 5.57
C ASP A 49 -3.58 18.05 6.32
N LEU A 50 -2.32 17.91 5.88
CA LEU A 50 -1.19 18.68 6.41
C LEU A 50 -1.33 20.18 6.11
N GLU A 51 -1.73 20.54 4.90
CA GLU A 51 -1.98 21.94 4.50
C GLU A 51 -3.16 22.55 5.27
N ALA A 52 -4.21 21.77 5.52
CA ALA A 52 -5.38 22.18 6.29
C ALA A 52 -5.11 22.26 7.81
N GLY A 53 -4.01 21.68 8.29
CA GLY A 53 -3.66 21.64 9.72
C GLY A 53 -4.63 20.76 10.53
N VAL A 54 -5.02 19.60 9.99
CA VAL A 54 -5.90 18.64 10.68
C VAL A 54 -5.31 18.26 12.04
N ALA A 55 -6.06 18.54 13.11
CA ALA A 55 -5.63 18.26 14.47
C ALA A 55 -5.55 16.74 14.72
N GLY A 56 -4.47 16.31 15.38
CA GLY A 56 -4.26 14.91 15.74
C GLY A 56 -3.66 14.05 14.63
N LEU A 57 -3.34 14.59 13.44
CA LEU A 57 -2.59 13.87 12.41
C LEU A 57 -1.09 13.84 12.75
N VAL A 58 -0.51 12.64 12.81
CA VAL A 58 0.92 12.42 13.06
C VAL A 58 1.53 11.56 11.97
N VAL A 59 2.49 12.12 11.25
CA VAL A 59 3.27 11.37 10.25
C VAL A 59 4.45 10.68 10.94
N VAL A 60 4.60 9.39 10.73
CA VAL A 60 5.64 8.55 11.35
C VAL A 60 6.51 7.94 10.28
N ASP A 61 7.75 8.38 10.17
CA ASP A 61 8.72 7.73 9.30
C ASP A 61 9.29 6.49 9.97
N THR A 62 9.00 5.32 9.41
CA THR A 62 9.41 4.02 9.97
C THR A 62 10.78 3.53 9.48
N ARG A 63 11.48 4.34 8.68
CA ARG A 63 12.81 4.02 8.17
C ARG A 63 13.88 4.18 9.26
N GLN A 64 15.09 3.74 8.95
CA GLN A 64 16.25 3.89 9.84
C GLN A 64 16.59 5.37 10.08
N PRO A 65 17.15 5.72 11.25
CA PRO A 65 17.42 7.12 11.62
C PRO A 65 18.28 7.89 10.61
N ASP A 66 19.28 7.24 9.99
CA ASP A 66 20.14 7.89 9.00
C ASP A 66 19.36 8.33 7.73
N ALA A 67 18.38 7.52 7.30
CA ALA A 67 17.54 7.84 6.16
C ALA A 67 16.56 8.98 6.48
N PHE A 68 15.98 8.96 7.68
CA PHE A 68 15.15 10.05 8.18
C PHE A 68 15.95 11.36 8.27
N ALA A 69 17.13 11.33 8.90
CA ALA A 69 18.00 12.49 9.05
C ALA A 69 18.45 13.08 7.70
N THR A 70 18.63 12.24 6.68
CA THR A 70 18.95 12.69 5.32
C THR A 70 17.79 13.45 4.69
N SER A 71 16.56 12.92 4.80
CA SER A 71 15.35 13.56 4.28
C SER A 71 14.10 12.90 4.83
N HIS A 72 13.13 13.69 5.29
CA HIS A 72 11.81 13.25 5.74
C HIS A 72 10.77 14.35 5.48
N LEU A 73 9.49 14.01 5.64
CA LEU A 73 8.40 14.97 5.50
C LEU A 73 8.44 15.97 6.68
N PRO A 74 8.24 17.29 6.46
CA PRO A 74 8.23 18.26 7.55
C PRO A 74 7.21 17.89 8.64
N GLY A 75 7.64 17.90 9.90
CA GLY A 75 6.80 17.55 11.04
C GLY A 75 6.64 16.05 11.32
N ALA A 76 7.18 15.17 10.46
CA ALA A 76 7.19 13.73 10.74
C ALA A 76 8.08 13.37 11.94
N VAL A 77 7.70 12.32 12.67
CA VAL A 77 8.52 11.72 13.74
C VAL A 77 9.17 10.45 13.24
N ASN A 78 10.40 10.14 13.67
CA ASN A 78 11.06 8.89 13.31
C ASN A 78 10.79 7.81 14.36
N LEU A 79 10.21 6.69 13.93
CA LEU A 79 10.00 5.51 14.75
C LEU A 79 10.37 4.26 13.95
N PRO A 80 11.67 3.88 13.90
CA PRO A 80 12.14 2.77 13.09
C PRO A 80 11.37 1.47 13.35
N HIS A 81 10.91 0.80 12.30
CA HIS A 81 10.01 -0.36 12.43
C HIS A 81 10.55 -1.46 13.37
N ASN A 82 11.87 -1.69 13.37
CA ASN A 82 12.51 -2.70 14.20
C ASN A 82 12.67 -2.31 15.68
N THR A 83 12.33 -1.07 16.05
CA THR A 83 12.36 -0.57 17.43
C THR A 83 10.97 -0.22 17.96
N ILE A 84 9.90 -0.51 17.20
CA ILE A 84 8.52 -0.29 17.64
C ILE A 84 8.18 -1.35 18.71
N ASP A 85 8.00 -0.87 19.94
CA ASP A 85 7.53 -1.61 21.10
C ASP A 85 6.68 -0.72 22.02
N GLU A 86 6.12 -1.32 23.09
CA GLU A 86 5.29 -0.63 24.08
C GLU A 86 5.96 0.63 24.66
N GLN A 87 7.27 0.57 24.91
CA GLN A 87 8.02 1.67 25.52
C GLN A 87 8.24 2.80 24.53
N SER A 88 8.57 2.48 23.28
CA SER A 88 8.77 3.44 22.20
C SER A 88 7.49 4.22 21.87
N THR A 89 6.32 3.64 22.11
CA THR A 89 5.01 4.25 21.86
C THR A 89 4.33 4.81 23.11
N ALA A 90 4.90 4.62 24.31
CA ALA A 90 4.24 4.97 25.57
C ALA A 90 3.87 6.45 25.72
N GLY A 91 4.58 7.34 25.02
CA GLY A 91 4.32 8.79 25.02
C GLY A 91 3.43 9.27 23.88
N LEU A 92 2.96 8.38 23.00
CA LEU A 92 2.11 8.74 21.88
C LEU A 92 0.66 8.92 22.34
N ASP A 93 -0.03 9.90 21.77
CA ASP A 93 -1.46 10.11 21.98
C ASP A 93 -2.25 8.96 21.31
N PRO A 94 -2.99 8.13 22.07
CA PRO A 94 -3.76 7.03 21.49
C PRO A 94 -4.94 7.50 20.62
N GLU A 95 -5.37 8.75 20.73
CA GLU A 95 -6.45 9.32 19.93
C GLU A 95 -5.95 9.99 18.64
N ALA A 96 -4.62 10.10 18.46
CA ALA A 96 -4.03 10.64 17.24
C ALA A 96 -4.15 9.65 16.06
N LEU A 97 -4.31 10.21 14.85
CA LEU A 97 -4.26 9.46 13.61
C LEU A 97 -2.82 9.37 13.12
N PHE A 98 -2.25 8.18 13.17
CA PHE A 98 -0.89 7.92 12.69
C PHE A 98 -0.88 7.46 11.23
N VAL A 99 -0.02 8.08 10.42
CA VAL A 99 0.24 7.70 9.02
C VAL A 99 1.73 7.40 8.86
N THR A 100 2.08 6.24 8.30
CA THR A 100 3.48 5.74 8.22
C THR A 100 4.04 5.69 6.81
#